data_AF-A0A2V5X2Z4-F1
#
_entry.id   AF-A0A2V5X2Z4-F1
#
_cell.length_a   1.000
_cell.length_b   1.000
_cell.length_c   1.000
_cell.angle_alpha   90.00
_cell.angle_beta   90.00
_cell.angle_gamma   90.00
#
_symmetry.space_group_name_H-M   'P 1'
#
loop_
_entity.id
_entity.type
_entity.pdbx_description
1 polymer ?
#
loop_
_entity_poly.entity_id
_entity_poly.type
_entity_poly.pdbx_seq_one_letter_code
_entity_poly.pdbx_strand_id
1 'polypeptide(L)'
;MTTIAATEFLPLVATAGAARDSLVVSLHDVAPSTQRVANNIILELARRGVVTCSLLVVPDYHHQGLFTKDSQFVSWLRNLEADGYEVVIHGYCHRRPRRPNETMRDKFLTRFYTNDEAEFYDLDYKEAFRRITAALDEFRAHGLKPRGFVAPAWLLSTEAERAARDAELEYTTRLRTVRDFRSSQNFPARSIVYSVQSSWRRAVSHDWNAALFRLLRSNPLLRISIHPADYSHPEIWRQIVNFIDVAGDRRAATTYQAWIAEQRVRCGV
;
A
#
# COMPACT_ATOMS: atom_id res chain seq x y z
N MET A 1 -7.73 43.49 -45.22
CA MET A 1 -6.66 42.58 -44.79
C MET A 1 -6.91 42.26 -43.33
N THR A 2 -7.40 41.05 -43.09
CA THR A 2 -8.16 40.63 -41.91
C THR A 2 -7.25 39.95 -40.89
N THR A 3 -7.29 40.46 -39.67
CA THR A 3 -6.66 39.89 -38.47
C THR A 3 -7.36 38.58 -38.09
N ILE A 4 -6.62 37.48 -37.94
CA ILE A 4 -7.15 36.22 -37.38
C ILE A 4 -6.52 35.99 -36.02
N ALA A 5 -7.41 35.70 -35.07
CA ALA A 5 -7.23 35.62 -33.64
C ALA A 5 -6.32 34.47 -33.19
N ALA A 6 -5.61 34.73 -32.08
CA ALA A 6 -4.94 33.71 -31.28
C ALA A 6 -5.99 32.71 -30.74
N THR A 7 -5.78 31.44 -31.04
CA THR A 7 -6.58 30.35 -30.46
C THR A 7 -5.92 29.94 -29.14
N GLU A 8 -6.53 30.35 -28.03
CA GLU A 8 -6.20 29.86 -26.70
C GLU A 8 -6.56 28.37 -26.59
N PHE A 9 -5.58 27.54 -26.25
CA PHE A 9 -5.82 26.17 -25.83
C PHE A 9 -6.40 26.18 -24.41
N LEU A 10 -7.72 26.12 -24.30
CA LEU A 10 -8.39 25.75 -23.06
C LEU A 10 -8.28 24.23 -22.87
N PRO A 11 -7.80 23.73 -21.71
CA PRO A 11 -7.87 22.31 -21.42
C PRO A 11 -9.33 21.92 -21.28
N LEU A 12 -9.73 20.90 -22.05
CA LEU A 12 -11.03 20.25 -21.97
C LEU A 12 -11.24 19.78 -20.52
N VAL A 13 -12.08 20.49 -19.78
CA VAL A 13 -12.62 20.00 -18.51
C VAL A 13 -13.33 18.70 -18.85
N ALA A 14 -12.72 17.59 -18.45
CA ALA A 14 -13.33 16.27 -18.54
C ALA A 14 -14.69 16.38 -17.85
N THR A 15 -15.76 16.26 -18.64
CA THR A 15 -17.12 16.13 -18.15
C THR A 15 -17.12 15.04 -17.09
N ALA A 16 -17.57 15.38 -15.88
CA ALA A 16 -17.67 14.47 -14.75
C ALA A 16 -18.55 13.27 -15.12
N GLY A 17 -17.94 12.23 -15.68
CA GLY A 17 -18.52 10.90 -15.72
C GLY A 17 -18.83 10.52 -14.28
N ALA A 18 -20.00 9.93 -14.05
CA ALA A 18 -20.41 9.44 -12.72
C ALA A 18 -19.20 8.77 -12.06
N ALA A 19 -18.77 9.32 -10.93
CA ALA A 19 -17.53 8.92 -10.28
C ALA A 19 -17.54 7.40 -10.10
N ARG A 20 -16.70 6.69 -10.87
CA ARG A 20 -16.56 5.24 -10.71
C ARG A 20 -16.02 4.99 -9.31
N ASP A 21 -16.56 3.98 -8.65
CA ASP A 21 -15.94 3.44 -7.44
C ASP A 21 -14.47 3.12 -7.73
N SER A 22 -13.64 3.11 -6.70
CA SER A 22 -12.19 2.93 -6.84
C SER A 22 -11.74 1.55 -6.39
N LEU A 23 -10.76 1.01 -7.10
CA LEU A 23 -10.01 -0.18 -6.71
C LEU A 23 -8.57 0.24 -6.41
N VAL A 24 -8.11 0.04 -5.19
CA VAL A 24 -6.69 0.13 -4.85
C VAL A 24 -6.15 -1.28 -4.68
N VAL A 25 -5.16 -1.61 -5.51
CA VAL A 25 -4.32 -2.79 -5.30
C VAL A 25 -3.02 -2.30 -4.66
N SER A 26 -2.57 -2.98 -3.61
CA SER A 26 -1.29 -2.68 -2.96
C SER A 26 -0.45 -3.93 -2.86
N LEU A 27 0.78 -3.86 -3.37
CA LEU A 27 1.76 -4.94 -3.31
C LEU A 27 2.72 -4.68 -2.13
N HIS A 28 2.66 -5.55 -1.13
CA HIS A 28 3.45 -5.49 0.11
C HIS A 28 4.80 -6.19 -0.07
N ASP A 29 5.69 -5.99 0.91
CA ASP A 29 7.02 -6.61 0.98
C ASP A 29 7.86 -6.45 -0.29
N VAL A 30 7.80 -5.27 -0.93
CA VAL A 30 8.61 -4.99 -2.13
C VAL A 30 10.03 -4.67 -1.71
N ALA A 31 10.97 -5.53 -2.12
CA ALA A 31 12.39 -5.46 -1.78
C ALA A 31 13.21 -6.12 -2.89
N PRO A 32 14.55 -5.94 -2.94
CA PRO A 32 15.39 -6.57 -3.96
C PRO A 32 15.18 -8.10 -4.06
N SER A 33 15.05 -8.79 -2.93
CA SER A 33 14.85 -10.25 -2.91
C SER A 33 13.48 -10.70 -3.41
N THR A 34 12.47 -9.82 -3.40
CA THR A 34 11.11 -10.11 -3.89
C THR A 34 10.84 -9.50 -5.27
N GLN A 35 11.75 -8.69 -5.82
CA GLN A 35 11.58 -7.94 -7.06
C GLN A 35 11.08 -8.81 -8.24
N ARG A 36 11.66 -10.00 -8.43
CA ARG A 36 11.26 -10.90 -9.53
C ARG A 36 9.79 -11.29 -9.45
N VAL A 37 9.32 -11.66 -8.26
CA VAL A 37 7.92 -12.05 -8.03
C VAL A 37 7.02 -10.82 -8.13
N ALA A 38 7.44 -9.70 -7.55
CA ALA A 38 6.73 -8.44 -7.65
C ALA A 38 6.49 -8.00 -9.10
N ASN A 39 7.52 -8.11 -9.95
CA ASN A 39 7.41 -7.81 -11.37
C ASN A 39 6.41 -8.72 -12.10
N ASN A 40 6.40 -10.02 -11.79
CA ASN A 40 5.43 -10.97 -12.37
C ASN A 40 4.00 -10.62 -11.96
N ILE A 41 3.79 -10.27 -10.68
CA ILE A 41 2.49 -9.80 -10.18
C ILE A 41 2.07 -8.54 -10.94
N ILE A 42 2.93 -7.53 -11.05
CA ILE A 42 2.64 -6.27 -11.75
C ILE A 42 2.25 -6.52 -13.21
N LEU A 43 3.00 -7.35 -13.94
CA LEU A 43 2.69 -7.70 -15.34
C LEU A 43 1.36 -8.46 -15.49
N GLU A 44 0.99 -9.29 -14.51
CA GLU A 44 -0.30 -9.97 -14.52
C GLU A 44 -1.46 -9.03 -14.18
N LEU A 45 -1.27 -8.11 -13.23
CA LEU A 45 -2.22 -7.05 -12.91
C LEU A 45 -2.46 -6.12 -14.10
N ALA A 46 -1.40 -5.72 -14.80
CA ALA A 46 -1.49 -4.85 -15.98
C ALA A 46 -2.30 -5.50 -17.11
N ARG A 47 -2.10 -6.81 -17.35
CA ARG A 47 -2.90 -7.59 -18.33
C ARG A 47 -4.40 -7.64 -18.00
N ARG A 48 -4.78 -7.29 -16.77
CA ARG A 48 -6.16 -7.26 -16.27
C ARG A 48 -6.69 -5.84 -16.09
N GLY A 49 -6.00 -4.84 -16.63
CA GLY A 49 -6.41 -3.44 -16.57
C GLY A 49 -6.00 -2.69 -15.30
N VAL A 50 -5.28 -3.33 -14.37
CA VAL A 50 -4.68 -2.66 -13.21
C VAL A 50 -3.29 -2.16 -13.62
N VAL A 51 -3.28 -1.00 -14.29
CA VAL A 51 -2.06 -0.38 -14.84
C VAL A 51 -1.29 0.49 -13.84
N THR A 52 -1.79 0.62 -12.61
CA THR A 52 -1.10 1.26 -11.48
C THR A 52 -1.49 0.58 -10.17
N CYS A 53 -0.57 0.56 -9.21
CA CYS A 53 -0.81 0.08 -7.85
C CYS A 53 0.15 0.75 -6.85
N SER A 54 -0.13 0.59 -5.55
CA SER A 54 0.74 1.06 -4.47
C SER A 54 1.77 -0.02 -4.10
N LEU A 55 3.05 0.26 -4.31
CA LEU A 55 4.20 -0.58 -4.01
C LEU A 55 4.72 -0.24 -2.61
N LEU A 56 4.51 -1.14 -1.66
CA LEU A 56 4.92 -0.98 -0.27
C LEU A 56 6.33 -1.53 -0.11
N VAL A 57 7.30 -0.62 -0.19
CA VAL A 57 8.74 -0.91 -0.25
C VAL A 57 9.32 -0.92 1.15
N VAL A 58 10.11 -1.95 1.45
CA VAL A 58 10.78 -2.11 2.74
C VAL A 58 12.25 -1.71 2.61
N PRO A 59 12.73 -0.71 3.38
CA PRO A 59 14.11 -0.22 3.23
C PRO A 59 15.19 -1.28 3.42
N ASP A 60 15.14 -2.06 4.49
CA ASP A 60 16.12 -3.11 4.84
C ASP A 60 15.38 -4.42 5.15
N TYR A 61 14.75 -4.99 4.11
CA TYR A 61 13.90 -6.16 4.26
C TYR A 61 14.63 -7.33 4.92
N HIS A 62 14.18 -7.73 6.11
CA HIS A 62 14.77 -8.81 6.91
C HIS A 62 16.27 -8.66 7.18
N HIS A 63 16.79 -7.42 7.21
CA HIS A 63 18.23 -7.13 7.38
C HIS A 63 19.13 -7.73 6.30
N GLN A 64 18.59 -7.91 5.09
CA GLN A 64 19.35 -8.41 3.95
C GLN A 64 20.22 -7.31 3.30
N GLY A 65 20.09 -6.08 3.77
CA GLY A 65 20.78 -4.90 3.25
C GLY A 65 19.79 -3.86 2.72
N LEU A 66 20.18 -2.59 2.83
CA LEU A 66 19.41 -1.47 2.28
C LEU A 66 19.16 -1.68 0.78
N PHE A 67 17.92 -1.50 0.35
CA PHE A 67 17.53 -1.60 -1.06
C PHE A 67 18.31 -0.62 -1.96
N THR A 68 18.78 0.48 -1.39
CA THR A 68 19.55 1.53 -2.08
C THR A 68 20.92 1.03 -2.57
N LYS A 69 21.43 -0.07 -2.02
CA LYS A 69 22.65 -0.73 -2.51
C LYS A 69 22.45 -1.45 -3.85
N ASP A 70 21.20 -1.74 -4.21
CA ASP A 70 20.85 -2.34 -5.50
C ASP A 70 20.38 -1.26 -6.48
N SER A 71 21.33 -0.75 -7.28
CA SER A 71 21.05 0.28 -8.28
C SER A 71 20.02 -0.13 -9.34
N GLN A 72 19.90 -1.42 -9.65
CA GLN A 72 18.92 -1.92 -10.62
C GLN A 72 17.52 -1.89 -10.00
N PHE A 73 17.39 -2.30 -8.74
CA PHE A 73 16.14 -2.22 -8.00
C PHE A 73 15.66 -0.76 -7.81
N VAL A 74 16.56 0.15 -7.46
CA VAL A 74 16.24 1.59 -7.37
C VAL A 74 15.76 2.14 -8.71
N SER A 75 16.46 1.81 -9.80
CA SER A 75 16.07 2.24 -11.15
C SER A 75 14.71 1.67 -11.55
N TRP A 76 14.44 0.41 -11.20
CA TRP A 76 13.15 -0.23 -11.43
C TRP A 76 12.01 0.47 -10.68
N LEU A 77 12.20 0.83 -9.41
CA LEU A 77 11.21 1.61 -8.65
C LEU A 77 10.96 3.00 -9.25
N ARG A 78 12.02 3.69 -9.69
CA ARG A 78 11.89 5.01 -10.32
C ARG A 78 11.13 4.97 -11.63
N ASN A 79 11.37 3.94 -12.45
CA ASN A 79 10.64 3.75 -13.70
C ASN A 79 9.16 3.49 -13.43
N LEU A 80 8.84 2.62 -12.45
CA LEU A 80 7.46 2.39 -12.04
C LEU A 80 6.80 3.66 -11.49
N GLU A 81 7.49 4.45 -10.66
CA GLU A 81 6.96 5.74 -10.16
C GLU A 81 6.69 6.72 -11.31
N ALA A 82 7.56 6.76 -12.33
CA ALA A 82 7.38 7.58 -13.53
C ALA A 82 6.19 7.10 -14.40
N ASP A 83 5.93 5.79 -14.43
CA ASP A 83 4.78 5.17 -15.11
C ASP A 83 3.46 5.30 -14.32
N GLY A 84 3.49 5.96 -13.16
CA GLY A 84 2.31 6.28 -12.36
C GLY A 84 1.98 5.27 -11.26
N TYR A 85 2.87 4.32 -10.98
CA TYR A 85 2.79 3.51 -9.75
C TYR A 85 3.14 4.39 -8.55
N GLU A 86 2.63 4.01 -7.38
CA GLU A 86 2.92 4.74 -6.14
C GLU A 86 3.94 3.97 -5.31
N VAL A 87 5.04 4.61 -4.93
CA VAL A 87 5.99 4.05 -3.97
C VAL A 87 5.63 4.51 -2.56
N VAL A 88 5.47 3.56 -1.63
CA VAL A 88 5.01 3.76 -0.26
C VAL A 88 6.03 3.15 0.70
N ILE A 89 6.35 3.85 1.79
CA ILE A 89 7.26 3.31 2.81
C ILE A 89 6.51 2.24 3.62
N HIS A 90 7.09 1.04 3.72
CA HIS A 90 6.52 -0.08 4.48
C HIS A 90 7.41 -0.51 5.66
N GLY A 91 7.42 0.29 6.72
CA GLY A 91 8.29 0.07 7.88
C GLY A 91 9.76 0.36 7.60
N TYR A 92 10.68 -0.29 8.32
CA TYR A 92 12.13 -0.14 8.13
C TYR A 92 12.84 -1.49 7.91
N CYS A 93 12.66 -2.46 8.82
CA CYS A 93 13.35 -3.76 8.76
C CYS A 93 12.43 -5.00 8.73
N HIS A 94 11.11 -4.84 8.91
CA HIS A 94 10.16 -5.96 9.03
C HIS A 94 10.46 -6.90 10.21
N ARG A 95 11.19 -6.46 11.24
CA ARG A 95 11.48 -7.25 12.44
C ARG A 95 11.41 -6.43 13.72
N ARG A 96 10.70 -6.98 14.73
CA ARG A 96 10.78 -6.51 16.12
C ARG A 96 11.91 -7.25 16.87
N PRO A 97 12.83 -6.55 17.56
CA PRO A 97 13.70 -7.18 18.55
C PRO A 97 12.87 -7.66 19.74
N ARG A 98 13.09 -8.90 20.20
CA ARG A 98 12.35 -9.53 21.31
C ARG A 98 12.54 -8.72 22.60
N ARG A 99 11.48 -8.51 23.40
CA ARG A 99 11.56 -7.89 24.74
C ARG A 99 11.30 -8.91 25.85
N PRO A 100 11.95 -8.82 27.04
CA PRO A 100 11.77 -9.80 28.13
C PRO A 100 10.36 -9.82 28.75
N ASN A 101 9.61 -8.71 28.68
CA ASN A 101 8.34 -8.52 29.40
C ASN A 101 7.12 -8.41 28.46
N GLU A 102 6.95 -9.34 27.52
CA GLU A 102 5.77 -9.37 26.65
C GLU A 102 4.54 -9.99 27.33
N THR A 103 3.41 -9.28 27.29
CA THR A 103 2.11 -9.77 27.78
C THR A 103 1.59 -10.90 26.88
N MET A 104 0.73 -11.79 27.39
CA MET A 104 0.17 -12.91 26.62
C MET A 104 -0.61 -12.45 25.37
N ARG A 105 -1.26 -11.27 25.44
CA ARG A 105 -1.94 -10.62 24.30
C ARG A 105 -0.95 -10.15 23.23
N ASP A 106 0.18 -9.59 23.65
CA ASP A 106 1.23 -9.12 22.75
C ASP A 106 1.83 -10.31 22.01
N LYS A 107 2.13 -11.41 22.71
CA LYS A 107 2.59 -12.66 22.10
C LYS A 107 1.59 -13.23 21.07
N PHE A 108 0.29 -13.12 21.31
CA PHE A 108 -0.73 -13.60 20.37
C PHE A 108 -0.81 -12.73 19.11
N LEU A 109 -0.83 -11.40 19.27
CA LEU A 109 -0.82 -10.47 18.13
C LEU A 109 0.50 -10.51 17.35
N THR A 110 1.63 -10.40 18.03
CA THR A 110 2.93 -10.33 17.35
C THR A 110 3.36 -11.67 16.77
N ARG A 111 3.16 -12.80 17.48
CA ARG A 111 3.70 -14.11 17.06
C ARG A 111 2.71 -14.93 16.26
N PHE A 112 1.42 -14.84 16.57
CA PHE A 112 0.40 -15.65 15.87
C PHE A 112 -0.24 -14.89 14.72
N TYR A 113 -0.44 -13.57 14.84
CA TYR A 113 -1.10 -12.75 13.82
C TYR A 113 -0.13 -12.08 12.84
N THR A 114 1.06 -11.65 13.29
CA THR A 114 1.99 -10.85 12.44
C THR A 114 3.40 -11.42 12.29
N ASN A 115 3.68 -12.65 12.76
CA ASN A 115 5.00 -13.30 12.63
C ASN A 115 6.22 -12.42 13.01
N ASP A 116 6.12 -11.65 14.10
CA ASP A 116 7.14 -10.70 14.59
C ASP A 116 7.43 -9.49 13.68
N GLU A 117 6.61 -9.25 12.66
CA GLU A 117 6.78 -8.14 11.70
C GLU A 117 6.22 -6.81 12.22
N ALA A 118 5.55 -6.78 13.38
CA ALA A 118 4.90 -5.59 13.97
C ALA A 118 5.88 -4.56 14.56
N GLU A 119 6.84 -4.12 13.74
CA GLU A 119 7.96 -3.25 14.13
C GLU A 119 7.52 -1.95 14.81
N PHE A 120 6.38 -1.37 14.39
CA PHE A 120 5.87 -0.07 14.86
C PHE A 120 4.76 -0.15 15.92
N TYR A 121 4.43 -1.35 16.42
CA TYR A 121 3.33 -1.52 17.38
C TYR A 121 3.66 -0.99 18.79
N ASP A 122 4.93 -1.12 19.22
CA ASP A 122 5.39 -0.73 20.58
C ASP A 122 6.48 0.34 20.57
N LEU A 123 6.70 1.03 19.44
CA LEU A 123 7.72 2.08 19.38
C LEU A 123 7.23 3.34 20.08
N ASP A 124 8.11 3.92 20.90
CA ASP A 124 7.93 5.29 21.34
C ASP A 124 8.08 6.26 20.15
N TYR A 125 7.59 7.48 20.35
CA TYR A 125 7.61 8.50 19.31
C TYR A 125 9.01 8.80 18.79
N LYS A 126 10.04 8.89 19.66
CA LYS A 126 11.38 9.31 19.24
C LYS A 126 12.00 8.28 18.29
N GLU A 127 11.88 7.00 18.64
CA GLU A 127 12.42 5.93 17.80
C GLU A 127 11.59 5.75 16.52
N ALA A 128 10.26 5.85 16.60
CA ALA A 128 9.41 5.81 15.41
C ALA A 128 9.74 6.95 14.44
N PHE A 129 9.85 8.18 14.95
CA PHE A 129 10.20 9.36 14.15
C PHE A 129 11.58 9.20 13.51
N ARG A 130 12.58 8.79 14.28
CA ARG A 130 13.94 8.55 13.75
C ARG A 130 13.95 7.55 12.60
N ARG A 131 13.26 6.41 12.73
CA ARG A 131 13.19 5.38 11.68
C ARG A 131 12.42 5.83 10.45
N ILE A 132 11.29 6.51 10.65
CA ILE A 132 10.46 7.01 9.57
C ILE A 132 11.21 8.07 8.77
N THR A 133 11.84 9.03 9.44
CA THR A 133 12.65 10.08 8.79
C THR A 133 13.84 9.46 8.07
N ALA A 134 14.54 8.50 8.68
CA ALA A 134 15.63 7.79 8.00
C ALA A 134 15.15 7.07 6.72
N ALA A 135 14.02 6.36 6.76
CA ALA A 135 13.44 5.75 5.55
C ALA A 135 13.09 6.81 4.50
N LEU A 136 12.46 7.91 4.92
CA LEU A 136 12.06 8.99 4.03
C LEU A 136 13.26 9.64 3.34
N ASP A 137 14.33 9.91 4.09
CA ASP A 137 15.58 10.48 3.59
C ASP A 137 16.26 9.54 2.59
N GLU A 138 16.31 8.23 2.88
CA GLU A 138 16.86 7.22 1.97
C GLU A 138 16.09 7.20 0.63
N PHE A 139 14.76 7.22 0.67
CA PHE A 139 13.95 7.23 -0.55
C PHE A 139 14.18 8.52 -1.36
N ARG A 140 14.14 9.68 -0.68
CA ARG A 140 14.32 10.99 -1.31
C ARG A 140 15.72 11.14 -1.92
N ALA A 141 16.76 10.70 -1.23
CA ALA A 141 18.14 10.72 -1.72
C ALA A 141 18.32 9.92 -3.02
N HIS A 142 17.46 8.92 -3.25
CA HIS A 142 17.47 8.08 -4.45
C HIS A 142 16.40 8.47 -5.47
N GLY A 143 15.81 9.66 -5.34
CA GLY A 143 14.88 10.24 -6.32
C GLY A 143 13.47 9.65 -6.30
N LEU A 144 13.10 8.91 -5.25
CA LEU A 144 11.75 8.42 -5.00
C LEU A 144 10.97 9.45 -4.17
N LYS A 145 9.64 9.48 -4.29
CA LYS A 145 8.79 10.49 -3.65
C LYS A 145 7.67 9.86 -2.82
N PRO A 146 7.98 9.05 -1.80
CA PRO A 146 6.95 8.43 -0.99
C PRO A 146 6.15 9.49 -0.23
N ARG A 147 4.82 9.39 -0.33
CA ARG A 147 3.87 10.23 0.43
C ARG A 147 3.14 9.45 1.51
N GLY A 148 3.09 8.13 1.39
CA GLY A 148 2.43 7.26 2.35
C GLY A 148 3.43 6.49 3.22
N PHE A 149 2.99 6.19 4.44
CA PHE A 149 3.64 5.22 5.32
C PHE A 149 2.64 4.17 5.77
N VAL A 150 2.94 2.89 5.54
CA VAL A 150 2.12 1.78 6.00
C VAL A 150 2.95 0.94 6.95
N ALA A 151 2.55 0.84 8.21
CA ALA A 151 3.24 -0.05 9.14
C ALA A 151 3.05 -1.52 8.70
N PRO A 152 4.11 -2.35 8.82
CA PRO A 152 3.98 -3.80 8.68
C PRO A 152 2.82 -4.36 9.51
N ALA A 153 2.11 -5.33 8.93
CA ALA A 153 0.89 -5.91 9.48
C ALA A 153 -0.22 -4.89 9.86
N TRP A 154 -0.19 -3.68 9.30
CA TRP A 154 -1.14 -2.59 9.58
C TRP A 154 -1.18 -2.14 11.05
N LEU A 155 -0.13 -2.46 11.82
CA LEU A 155 -0.04 -2.19 13.24
C LEU A 155 0.82 -0.95 13.50
N LEU A 156 0.19 0.21 13.44
CA LEU A 156 0.79 1.51 13.77
C LEU A 156 0.31 1.98 15.15
N SER A 157 1.22 2.19 16.10
CA SER A 157 0.89 2.79 17.40
C SER A 157 0.45 4.25 17.24
N THR A 158 -0.24 4.82 18.24
CA THR A 158 -0.62 6.24 18.23
C THR A 158 0.61 7.15 18.14
N GLU A 159 1.69 6.79 18.85
CA GLU A 159 2.94 7.53 18.84
C GLU A 159 3.65 7.45 17.49
N ALA A 160 3.63 6.28 16.84
CA ALA A 160 4.17 6.10 15.49
C ALA A 160 3.32 6.79 14.41
N GLU A 161 1.99 6.84 14.58
CA GLU A 161 1.11 7.63 13.71
C GLU A 161 1.41 9.12 13.83
N ARG A 162 1.60 9.61 15.06
CA ARG A 162 2.04 10.99 15.31
C ARG A 162 3.38 11.26 14.63
N ALA A 163 4.35 10.36 14.81
CA ALA A 163 5.66 10.47 14.18
C ALA A 163 5.59 10.49 12.65
N ALA A 164 4.75 9.65 12.02
CA ALA A 164 4.58 9.65 10.57
C ALA A 164 4.03 10.98 10.05
N ARG A 165 3.02 11.53 10.72
CA ARG A 165 2.47 12.85 10.38
C ARG A 165 3.51 13.96 10.55
N ASP A 166 4.21 13.97 11.69
CA ASP A 166 5.19 15.01 12.01
C ASP A 166 6.43 14.91 11.10
N ALA A 167 6.68 13.74 10.49
CA ALA A 167 7.67 13.52 9.41
C ALA A 167 7.15 13.91 8.01
N GLU A 168 6.03 14.63 7.93
CA GLU A 168 5.42 15.17 6.71
C GLU A 168 4.87 14.12 5.72
N LEU A 169 4.67 12.87 6.17
CA LEU A 169 3.91 11.92 5.37
C LEU A 169 2.45 12.36 5.32
N GLU A 170 1.79 12.00 4.23
CA GLU A 170 0.45 12.48 3.92
C GLU A 170 -0.65 11.55 4.43
N TYR A 171 -0.36 10.26 4.53
CA TYR A 171 -1.35 9.28 4.92
C TYR A 171 -0.74 7.99 5.48
N THR A 172 -1.59 7.20 6.15
CA THR A 172 -1.31 5.81 6.48
C THR A 172 -2.50 4.92 6.17
N THR A 173 -2.29 3.60 6.12
CA THR A 173 -3.37 2.63 5.97
C THR A 173 -3.35 1.62 7.11
N ARG A 174 -4.55 1.28 7.58
CA ARG A 174 -4.79 0.18 8.51
C ARG A 174 -5.60 -0.90 7.79
N LEU A 175 -5.78 -2.06 8.42
CA LEU A 175 -6.58 -3.15 7.85
C LEU A 175 -8.02 -2.69 7.53
N ARG A 176 -8.59 -1.79 8.35
CA ARG A 176 -9.99 -1.35 8.24
C ARG A 176 -10.16 0.07 7.73
N THR A 177 -9.09 0.87 7.66
CA THR A 177 -9.21 2.29 7.35
C THR A 177 -8.05 2.82 6.50
N VAL A 178 -8.30 3.94 5.84
CA VAL A 178 -7.29 4.81 5.22
C VAL A 178 -7.33 6.13 5.96
N ARG A 179 -6.19 6.59 6.48
CA ARG A 179 -6.08 7.77 7.33
C ARG A 179 -5.31 8.84 6.58
N ASP A 180 -5.97 9.93 6.24
CA ASP A 180 -5.33 11.10 5.66
C ASP A 180 -4.88 12.05 6.77
N PHE A 181 -3.58 12.31 6.85
CA PHE A 181 -3.00 13.18 7.87
C PHE A 181 -3.22 14.66 7.58
N ARG A 182 -3.38 15.07 6.31
CA ARG A 182 -3.59 16.47 5.95
C ARG A 182 -4.98 16.95 6.29
N SER A 183 -6.01 16.20 5.88
CA SER A 183 -7.40 16.53 6.21
C SER A 183 -7.83 16.03 7.59
N SER A 184 -7.00 15.23 8.27
CA SER A 184 -7.36 14.50 9.49
C SER A 184 -8.62 13.63 9.33
N GLN A 185 -8.96 13.21 8.10
CA GLN A 185 -10.06 12.28 7.84
C GLN A 185 -9.63 10.82 8.01
N ASN A 186 -10.57 9.97 8.39
CA ASN A 186 -10.37 8.53 8.52
C ASN A 186 -11.46 7.81 7.75
N PHE A 187 -11.10 7.25 6.60
CA PHE A 187 -12.04 6.60 5.71
C PHE A 187 -12.19 5.12 6.08
N PRO A 188 -13.41 4.64 6.38
CA PRO A 188 -13.66 3.21 6.56
C PRO A 188 -13.50 2.49 5.22
N ALA A 189 -12.45 1.70 5.09
CA ALA A 189 -12.13 0.97 3.87
C ALA A 189 -11.33 -0.28 4.24
N ARG A 190 -12.03 -1.40 4.44
CA ARG A 190 -11.38 -2.66 4.82
C ARG A 190 -10.63 -3.27 3.63
N SER A 191 -9.39 -3.69 3.87
CA SER A 191 -8.60 -4.43 2.88
C SER A 191 -8.92 -5.92 2.92
N ILE A 192 -8.99 -6.51 1.73
CA ILE A 192 -8.83 -7.95 1.52
C ILE A 192 -7.34 -8.24 1.62
N VAL A 193 -6.99 -9.29 2.36
CA VAL A 193 -5.61 -9.74 2.61
C VAL A 193 -5.63 -11.24 2.89
N TYR A 194 -4.59 -11.95 2.49
CA TYR A 194 -4.46 -13.39 2.72
C TYR A 194 -3.42 -13.71 3.79
N SER A 195 -3.68 -14.81 4.50
CA SER A 195 -2.73 -15.45 5.41
C SER A 195 -2.34 -16.80 4.80
N VAL A 196 -1.14 -16.88 4.25
CA VAL A 196 -0.71 -18.06 3.46
C VAL A 196 0.26 -19.00 4.16
N GLN A 197 0.62 -18.69 5.40
CA GLN A 197 1.71 -19.36 6.14
C GLN A 197 1.45 -20.85 6.44
N SER A 198 0.20 -21.30 6.48
CA SER A 198 -0.14 -22.72 6.69
C SER A 198 -1.34 -23.16 5.83
N SER A 199 -1.47 -24.47 5.58
CA SER A 199 -2.53 -25.03 4.74
C SER A 199 -3.94 -24.74 5.27
N TRP A 200 -4.16 -24.90 6.57
CA TRP A 200 -5.46 -24.60 7.18
C TRP A 200 -5.77 -23.09 7.15
N ARG A 201 -4.76 -22.22 7.35
CA ARG A 201 -4.92 -20.77 7.23
C ARG A 201 -5.28 -20.36 5.82
N ARG A 202 -4.67 -20.99 4.80
CA ARG A 202 -5.04 -20.75 3.40
C ARG A 202 -6.49 -21.09 3.12
N ALA A 203 -6.97 -22.25 3.58
CA ALA A 203 -8.38 -22.64 3.41
C ALA A 203 -9.33 -21.65 4.10
N VAL A 204 -9.08 -21.32 5.37
CA VAL A 204 -9.90 -20.34 6.11
C VAL A 204 -9.85 -18.97 5.45
N SER A 205 -8.67 -18.50 5.05
CA SER A 205 -8.48 -17.21 4.40
C SER A 205 -9.20 -17.14 3.06
N HIS A 206 -9.20 -18.23 2.28
CA HIS A 206 -9.88 -18.32 1.00
C HIS A 206 -11.40 -18.15 1.15
N ASP A 207 -12.02 -18.90 2.08
CA ASP A 207 -13.47 -18.84 2.27
C ASP A 207 -13.91 -17.53 2.92
N TRP A 208 -13.12 -17.05 3.89
CA TRP A 208 -13.34 -15.76 4.52
C TRP A 208 -13.26 -14.61 3.51
N ASN A 209 -12.25 -14.60 2.64
CA ASN A 209 -12.09 -13.54 1.65
C ASN A 209 -13.16 -13.59 0.54
N ALA A 210 -13.71 -14.76 0.20
CA ALA A 210 -14.88 -14.86 -0.66
C ALA A 210 -16.12 -14.18 -0.05
N ALA A 211 -16.40 -14.43 1.24
CA ALA A 211 -17.49 -13.77 1.94
C ALA A 211 -17.22 -12.26 2.08
N LEU A 212 -16.01 -11.88 2.47
CA LEU A 212 -15.61 -10.48 2.64
C LEU A 212 -15.70 -9.69 1.33
N PHE A 213 -15.27 -10.25 0.20
CA PHE A 213 -15.38 -9.59 -1.10
C PHE A 213 -16.84 -9.28 -1.47
N ARG A 214 -17.76 -10.21 -1.20
CA ARG A 214 -19.20 -9.97 -1.42
C ARG A 214 -19.72 -8.82 -0.55
N LEU A 215 -19.31 -8.76 0.72
CA LEU A 215 -19.69 -7.69 1.64
C LEU A 215 -19.12 -6.32 1.24
N LEU A 216 -17.91 -6.29 0.66
CA LEU A 216 -17.24 -5.04 0.26
C LEU A 216 -17.58 -4.60 -1.18
N ARG A 217 -18.34 -5.39 -1.95
CA ARG A 217 -18.59 -5.17 -3.39
C ARG A 217 -19.28 -3.84 -3.70
N SER A 218 -20.03 -3.26 -2.78
CA SER A 218 -20.70 -1.96 -2.94
C SER A 218 -19.95 -0.80 -2.29
N ASN A 219 -18.77 -1.04 -1.72
CA ASN A 219 -18.01 0.04 -1.10
C ASN A 219 -17.41 0.96 -2.18
N PRO A 220 -17.43 2.29 -1.95
CA PRO A 220 -16.83 3.26 -2.88
C PRO A 220 -15.34 3.03 -3.12
N LEU A 221 -14.65 2.47 -2.12
CA LEU A 221 -13.25 2.03 -2.24
C LEU A 221 -13.16 0.53 -1.88
N LEU A 222 -12.70 -0.27 -2.85
CA LEU A 222 -12.28 -1.64 -2.61
C LEU A 222 -10.75 -1.69 -2.54
N ARG A 223 -10.21 -2.41 -1.56
CA ARG A 223 -8.77 -2.55 -1.33
C ARG A 223 -8.35 -4.01 -1.35
N ILE A 224 -7.35 -4.34 -2.15
CA ILE A 224 -6.76 -5.69 -2.23
C ILE A 224 -5.27 -5.57 -1.93
N SER A 225 -4.85 -6.15 -0.81
CA SER A 225 -3.44 -6.24 -0.41
C SER A 225 -2.87 -7.59 -0.82
N ILE A 226 -1.81 -7.56 -1.62
CA ILE A 226 -1.12 -8.73 -2.18
C ILE A 226 0.28 -8.79 -1.59
N HIS A 227 0.74 -9.97 -1.17
CA HIS A 227 2.13 -10.23 -0.80
C HIS A 227 2.77 -11.15 -1.84
N PRO A 228 4.10 -11.10 -2.05
CA PRO A 228 4.81 -12.01 -2.95
C PRO A 228 4.53 -13.49 -2.67
N ALA A 229 4.32 -13.86 -1.40
CA ALA A 229 3.98 -15.22 -1.00
C ALA A 229 2.62 -15.69 -1.55
N ASP A 230 1.65 -14.79 -1.73
CA ASP A 230 0.32 -15.13 -2.27
C ASP A 230 0.42 -15.70 -3.68
N TYR A 231 1.35 -15.16 -4.48
CA TYR A 231 1.63 -15.60 -5.85
C TYR A 231 2.11 -17.05 -5.94
N SER A 232 2.69 -17.58 -4.86
CA SER A 232 3.19 -18.95 -4.81
C SER A 232 2.10 -19.99 -4.50
N HIS A 233 0.85 -19.55 -4.29
CA HIS A 233 -0.28 -20.41 -3.95
C HIS A 233 -1.39 -20.28 -5.00
N PRO A 234 -1.48 -21.22 -5.97
CA PRO A 234 -2.35 -21.09 -7.15
C PRO A 234 -3.83 -20.82 -6.82
N GLU A 235 -4.39 -21.46 -5.80
CA GLU A 235 -5.79 -21.25 -5.38
C GLU A 235 -6.04 -19.83 -4.85
N ILE A 236 -5.10 -19.32 -4.04
CA ILE A 236 -5.16 -17.97 -3.49
C ILE A 236 -4.98 -16.94 -4.61
N TRP A 237 -3.99 -17.14 -5.47
CA TRP A 237 -3.73 -16.26 -6.60
C TRP A 237 -4.92 -16.21 -7.56
N ARG A 238 -5.54 -17.36 -7.87
CA ARG A 238 -6.74 -17.44 -8.71
C ARG A 238 -7.90 -16.64 -8.12
N GLN A 239 -8.10 -16.71 -6.80
CA GLN A 239 -9.13 -15.93 -6.12
C GLN A 239 -8.84 -14.43 -6.17
N ILE A 240 -7.58 -14.02 -5.94
CA ILE A 240 -7.14 -12.62 -6.04
C ILE A 240 -7.43 -12.05 -7.43
N VAL A 241 -6.98 -12.73 -8.49
CA VAL A 241 -7.19 -12.22 -9.86
C VAL A 241 -8.66 -12.21 -10.25
N ASN A 242 -9.46 -13.19 -9.81
CA ASN A 242 -10.91 -13.17 -10.02
C ASN A 242 -11.59 -11.98 -9.32
N PHE A 243 -11.16 -11.61 -8.10
CA PHE A 243 -11.67 -10.40 -7.44
C PHE A 243 -11.30 -9.14 -8.19
N ILE A 244 -10.09 -9.08 -8.77
CA ILE A 244 -9.62 -7.95 -9.57
C ILE A 244 -10.44 -7.83 -10.86
N ASP A 245 -10.63 -8.93 -11.59
CA ASP A 245 -11.43 -8.95 -12.83
C ASP A 245 -12.86 -8.46 -12.56
N VAL A 246 -13.53 -9.04 -11.55
CA VAL A 246 -14.92 -8.65 -11.18
C VAL A 246 -15.01 -7.21 -10.66
N ALA A 247 -13.96 -6.72 -9.99
CA ALA A 247 -13.92 -5.34 -9.51
C ALA A 247 -13.68 -4.34 -10.64
N GLY A 248 -12.82 -4.69 -11.61
CA GLY A 248 -12.44 -3.86 -12.75
C GLY A 248 -13.62 -3.46 -13.65
N ASP A 249 -14.65 -4.30 -13.74
CA ASP A 249 -15.88 -3.98 -14.50
C ASP A 249 -16.62 -2.73 -13.99
N ARG A 250 -16.44 -2.39 -12.70
CA ARG A 250 -17.19 -1.31 -12.03
C ARG A 250 -16.29 -0.23 -11.45
N ARG A 251 -14.99 -0.49 -11.35
CA ARG A 251 -14.05 0.35 -10.62
C ARG A 251 -12.89 0.79 -11.48
N ALA A 252 -12.44 2.02 -11.27
CA ALA A 252 -11.17 2.47 -11.80
C ALA A 252 -10.04 2.04 -10.85
N ALA A 253 -8.99 1.42 -11.39
CA ALA A 253 -7.77 1.17 -10.65
C ALA A 253 -7.07 2.50 -10.33
N THR A 254 -6.62 2.67 -9.09
CA THR A 254 -5.95 3.87 -8.61
C THR A 254 -4.97 3.53 -7.49
N THR A 255 -4.20 4.52 -7.04
CA THR A 255 -3.27 4.42 -5.91
C THR A 255 -3.88 5.05 -4.65
N TYR A 256 -3.31 4.78 -3.47
CA TYR A 256 -3.78 5.44 -2.25
C TYR A 256 -3.61 6.96 -2.33
N GLN A 257 -2.44 7.43 -2.78
CA GLN A 257 -2.18 8.86 -2.98
C GLN A 257 -3.24 9.50 -3.89
N ALA A 258 -3.49 8.93 -5.07
CA ALA A 258 -4.43 9.52 -6.03
C ALA A 258 -5.86 9.51 -5.49
N TRP A 259 -6.29 8.41 -4.87
CA TRP A 259 -7.61 8.29 -4.28
C TRP A 259 -7.83 9.29 -3.12
N ILE A 260 -6.84 9.44 -2.22
CA ILE A 260 -6.92 10.41 -1.12
C ILE A 260 -6.95 11.84 -1.65
N ALA A 261 -6.14 12.16 -2.66
CA ALA A 261 -6.16 13.48 -3.29
C ALA A 261 -7.55 13.81 -3.86
N GLU A 262 -8.21 12.84 -4.49
CA GLU A 262 -9.59 13.00 -4.95
C GLU A 262 -10.57 13.22 -3.79
N GLN A 263 -10.43 12.50 -2.68
CA GLN A 263 -11.29 12.71 -1.50
C GLN A 263 -11.11 14.09 -0.89
N ARG A 264 -9.87 14.61 -0.83
CA ARG A 264 -9.59 15.97 -0.34
C ARG A 264 -10.35 17.01 -1.16
N VAL A 265 -10.27 16.93 -2.49
CA VAL A 265 -11.02 17.80 -3.41
C VAL A 265 -12.53 17.70 -3.18
N ARG A 266 -13.07 16.48 -3.04
CA ARG A 266 -14.51 16.26 -2.76
C ARG A 266 -14.95 16.85 -1.42
N CYS A 267 -14.06 16.88 -0.43
CA CYS A 267 -14.31 17.44 0.88
C CYS A 267 -13.95 18.93 1.02
N GLY A 268 -13.44 19.57 -0.05
CA GLY A 268 -13.04 20.98 -0.03
C GLY A 268 -11.75 21.26 0.75
N VAL A 269 -10.82 20.29 0.81
CA VAL A 269 -9.50 20.39 1.46
C VAL A 269 -8.39 20.45 0.42
#